data_AF-A0ABD5MJI8-F1
#
_entry.id   AF-A0ABD5MJI8-F1
#
_cell.length_a   1.000
_cell.length_b   1.000
_cell.length_c   1.000
_cell.angle_alpha   90.00
_cell.angle_beta   90.00
_cell.angle_gamma   90.00
#
_symmetry.space_group_name_H-M   'P 1'
#
loop_
_entity.id
_entity.type
_entity.pdbx_description
1 polymer ?
#
loop_
_entity_poly.entity_id
_entity_poly.type
_entity_poly.pdbx_seq_one_letter_code
_entity_poly.pdbx_strand_id
1 'polypeptide(L)'
;MAPSDASSPLSRLVSGAGLPDPEPLPRWLAPLPTWLENVGLRFAWVVVAINLLGTLFGFWYYGFHPLPLSDPLITWQFAAEPVVMWPFVPDSPLATLFIALAFASWKLGRTNEYLAALAFFGCWKLGLWTPYVLAAFAEPFLRTTWLPLYVFLFVSHLAMVVEAFVLYRIADFPVRAVAVALAWYGFNDVVDYFVPIVGDPHHTSLPVAGAAVVGGSTALQLAAAGAVVLTFLATFTALATRVKKLELRLAGSGPD
;
A
#
# COMPACT_ATOMS: atom_id res chain seq x y z
N MET A 1 19.99 -45.44 -9.30
CA MET A 1 20.69 -44.19 -9.65
C MET A 1 19.62 -43.10 -9.70
N ALA A 2 19.44 -42.35 -8.61
CA ALA A 2 18.45 -41.29 -8.57
C ALA A 2 18.98 -40.09 -9.36
N PRO A 3 18.20 -39.49 -10.28
CA PRO A 3 18.65 -38.31 -11.00
C PRO A 3 18.84 -37.16 -10.00
N SER A 4 20.07 -36.64 -9.91
CA SER A 4 20.38 -35.45 -9.14
C SER A 4 19.67 -34.27 -9.79
N ASP A 5 18.61 -33.80 -9.14
CA ASP A 5 17.83 -32.64 -9.56
C ASP A 5 18.64 -31.36 -9.27
N ALA A 6 19.67 -31.13 -10.09
CA ALA A 6 20.59 -30.00 -9.98
C ALA A 6 19.94 -28.74 -10.56
N SER A 7 18.79 -28.35 -10.00
CA SER A 7 18.20 -27.03 -10.23
C SER A 7 19.22 -25.97 -9.80
N SER A 8 19.58 -25.09 -10.74
CA SER A 8 20.50 -23.96 -10.47
C SER A 8 19.98 -23.12 -9.29
N PRO A 9 20.85 -22.50 -8.49
CA PRO A 9 20.44 -21.64 -7.38
C PRO A 9 19.41 -20.57 -7.81
N LEU A 10 19.61 -19.97 -8.99
CA LEU A 10 18.68 -19.00 -9.57
C LEU A 10 17.31 -19.62 -9.87
N SER A 11 17.26 -20.82 -10.45
CA SER A 11 15.99 -21.51 -10.72
C SER A 11 15.19 -21.82 -9.45
N ARG A 12 15.86 -22.06 -8.32
CA ARG A 12 15.18 -22.27 -7.02
C ARG A 12 14.61 -20.98 -6.44
N LEU A 13 15.24 -19.84 -6.70
CA LEU A 13 14.76 -18.55 -6.19
C LEU A 13 13.45 -18.13 -6.88
N VAL A 14 13.33 -18.39 -8.18
CA VAL A 14 12.16 -18.01 -8.98
C VAL A 14 11.06 -19.08 -9.05
N SER A 15 11.31 -20.29 -8.55
CA SER A 15 10.33 -21.38 -8.60
C SER A 15 9.15 -21.14 -7.66
N GLY A 16 8.00 -21.71 -8.00
CA GLY A 16 6.80 -21.72 -7.15
C GLY A 16 6.79 -22.83 -6.10
N ALA A 17 7.83 -23.66 -6.02
CA ALA A 17 7.85 -24.82 -5.13
C ALA A 17 7.66 -24.41 -3.66
N GLY A 18 6.60 -24.92 -3.04
CA GLY A 18 6.21 -24.61 -1.65
C GLY A 18 5.50 -23.26 -1.46
N LEU A 19 5.08 -22.60 -2.56
CA LEU A 19 4.29 -21.37 -2.55
C LEU A 19 2.86 -21.67 -3.05
N PRO A 20 1.84 -20.85 -2.69
CA PRO A 20 0.49 -20.98 -3.24
C PRO A 20 0.53 -20.85 -4.76
N ASP A 21 -0.14 -21.69 -5.54
CA ASP A 21 -0.09 -21.60 -6.99
C ASP A 21 -0.70 -20.29 -7.53
N PRO A 22 -0.20 -19.74 -8.65
CA PRO A 22 -0.86 -18.63 -9.34
C PRO A 22 -2.22 -19.05 -9.85
N GLU A 23 -3.27 -18.36 -9.41
CA GLU A 23 -4.57 -18.45 -10.07
C GLU A 23 -4.49 -17.76 -11.45
N PRO A 24 -5.07 -18.34 -12.52
CA PRO A 24 -4.99 -17.80 -13.89
C PRO A 24 -5.90 -16.57 -14.08
N LEU A 25 -5.63 -15.51 -13.33
CA LEU A 25 -6.35 -14.24 -13.39
C LEU A 25 -6.00 -13.47 -14.68
N PRO A 26 -6.93 -12.63 -15.19
CA PRO A 26 -6.61 -11.69 -16.26
C PRO A 26 -5.42 -10.80 -15.92
N ARG A 27 -4.55 -10.50 -16.90
CA ARG A 27 -3.33 -9.69 -16.71
C ARG A 27 -3.57 -8.30 -16.11
N TRP A 28 -4.75 -7.72 -16.27
CA TRP A 28 -5.06 -6.43 -15.67
C TRP A 28 -5.36 -6.51 -14.16
N LEU A 29 -5.63 -7.71 -13.62
CA LEU A 29 -5.74 -7.99 -12.18
C LEU A 29 -4.44 -8.54 -11.60
N ALA A 30 -3.72 -9.37 -12.36
CA ALA A 30 -2.42 -9.93 -12.00
C ALA A 30 -1.36 -9.57 -13.07
N PRO A 31 -0.87 -8.32 -13.09
CA PRO A 31 0.06 -7.85 -14.12
C PRO A 31 1.50 -8.32 -13.90
N LEU A 32 1.85 -8.75 -12.68
CA LEU A 32 3.20 -9.17 -12.36
C LEU A 32 3.52 -10.53 -13.00
N PRO A 33 4.76 -10.72 -13.48
CA PRO A 33 5.18 -12.04 -13.90
C PRO A 33 5.31 -12.96 -12.67
N THR A 34 4.89 -14.23 -12.81
CA THR A 34 4.86 -15.21 -11.72
C THR A 34 6.20 -15.37 -10.99
N TRP A 35 7.33 -15.25 -11.69
CA TRP A 35 8.65 -15.35 -11.05
C TRP A 35 8.87 -14.25 -10.01
N LEU A 36 8.34 -13.05 -10.23
CA LEU A 36 8.49 -11.92 -9.32
C LEU A 36 7.61 -12.10 -8.08
N GLU A 37 6.38 -12.56 -8.26
CA GLU A 37 5.49 -12.96 -7.17
C GLU A 37 6.14 -14.05 -6.31
N ASN A 38 6.74 -15.07 -6.95
CA ASN A 38 7.43 -16.16 -6.26
C ASN A 38 8.61 -15.65 -5.45
N VAL A 39 9.44 -14.75 -5.99
CA VAL A 39 10.55 -14.13 -5.25
C VAL A 39 10.01 -13.36 -4.03
N GLY A 40 8.98 -12.54 -4.21
CA GLY A 40 8.37 -11.77 -3.12
C GLY A 40 7.86 -12.67 -1.99
N LEU A 41 7.08 -13.70 -2.32
CA LEU A 41 6.52 -14.64 -1.34
C LEU A 41 7.61 -15.51 -0.68
N ARG A 42 8.64 -15.92 -1.43
CA ARG A 42 9.76 -16.69 -0.90
C ARG A 42 10.55 -15.88 0.14
N PHE A 43 10.76 -14.60 -0.13
CA PHE A 43 11.44 -13.66 0.77
C PHE A 43 10.48 -12.86 1.65
N ALA A 44 9.26 -13.35 1.91
CA ALA A 44 8.25 -12.60 2.64
C ALA A 44 8.73 -12.07 4.01
N TRP A 45 9.58 -12.78 4.75
CA TRP A 45 10.13 -12.25 6.01
C TRP A 45 11.06 -11.04 5.82
N VAL A 46 11.79 -10.99 4.70
CA VAL A 46 12.58 -9.81 4.33
C VAL A 46 11.65 -8.65 3.94
N VAL A 47 10.61 -8.93 3.14
CA VAL A 47 9.57 -7.94 2.78
C VAL A 47 8.88 -7.39 4.03
N VAL A 48 8.56 -8.25 5.00
CA VAL A 48 8.01 -7.85 6.31
C VAL A 48 8.99 -6.93 7.05
N ALA A 49 10.27 -7.30 7.15
CA ALA A 49 11.26 -6.47 7.84
C ALA A 49 11.42 -5.09 7.16
N ILE A 50 11.48 -5.06 5.83
CA ILE A 50 11.57 -3.81 5.05
C ILE A 50 10.34 -2.92 5.31
N ASN A 51 9.15 -3.50 5.29
CA ASN A 51 7.92 -2.74 5.53
C ASN A 51 7.79 -2.24 6.98
N LEU A 52 8.26 -3.01 7.97
CA LEU A 52 8.34 -2.53 9.35
C LEU A 52 9.33 -1.38 9.51
N LEU A 53 10.50 -1.45 8.84
CA LEU A 53 11.43 -0.32 8.77
C LEU A 53 10.81 0.89 8.06
N GLY A 54 10.05 0.66 6.99
CA GLY A 54 9.26 1.67 6.30
C GLY A 54 8.21 2.32 7.20
N THR A 55 7.51 1.54 8.02
CA THR A 55 6.58 2.05 9.04
C THR A 55 7.32 2.94 10.03
N LEU A 56 8.43 2.48 10.61
CA LEU A 56 9.21 3.28 11.57
C LEU A 56 9.72 4.58 10.96
N PHE A 57 10.29 4.51 9.75
CA PHE A 57 10.72 5.67 9.00
C PHE A 57 9.55 6.62 8.72
N GLY A 58 8.39 6.08 8.35
CA GLY A 58 7.19 6.84 8.08
C GLY A 58 6.68 7.58 9.31
N PHE A 59 6.57 6.93 10.47
CA PHE A 59 6.21 7.62 11.72
C PHE A 59 7.21 8.73 12.07
N TRP A 60 8.51 8.49 11.85
CA TRP A 60 9.53 9.54 11.98
C TRP A 60 9.29 10.69 11.02
N TYR A 61 9.02 10.42 9.73
CA TYR A 61 8.73 11.43 8.71
C TYR A 61 7.53 12.33 9.06
N TYR A 62 6.52 11.78 9.75
CA TYR A 62 5.34 12.53 10.21
C TYR A 62 5.55 13.28 11.53
N GLY A 63 6.72 13.12 12.17
CA GLY A 63 7.15 13.93 13.32
C GLY A 63 7.24 13.19 14.65
N PHE A 64 7.22 11.84 14.67
CA PHE A 64 7.53 11.06 15.88
C PHE A 64 9.05 10.85 16.02
N HIS A 65 9.70 11.59 16.91
CA HIS A 65 11.15 11.61 17.09
C HIS A 65 11.57 11.06 18.45
N PRO A 66 11.84 9.74 18.56
CA PRO A 66 12.27 9.14 19.83
C PRO A 66 13.70 9.52 20.21
N LEU A 67 14.53 10.00 19.26
CA LEU A 67 15.92 10.37 19.48
C LEU A 67 16.29 11.62 18.65
N PRO A 68 17.18 12.49 19.16
CA PRO A 68 17.78 12.46 20.50
C PRO A 68 16.75 12.85 21.59
N LEU A 69 16.93 12.36 22.82
CA LEU A 69 16.02 12.62 23.95
C LEU A 69 15.97 14.10 24.39
N SER A 70 16.83 14.95 23.83
CA SER A 70 16.84 16.40 24.06
C SER A 70 15.72 17.13 23.33
N ASP A 71 15.20 16.54 22.25
CA ASP A 71 14.25 17.19 21.36
C ASP A 71 12.82 16.75 21.71
N PRO A 72 11.78 17.53 21.34
CA PRO A 72 10.40 17.11 21.53
C PRO A 72 10.11 15.77 20.82
N LEU A 73 9.46 14.85 21.53
CA LEU A 73 9.06 13.53 20.98
C LEU A 73 8.10 13.66 19.78
N ILE A 74 7.26 14.68 19.80
CA ILE A 74 6.22 14.92 18.80
C ILE A 74 6.46 16.28 18.18
N THR A 75 6.60 16.28 16.85
CA THR A 75 6.88 17.45 16.03
C THR A 75 6.03 17.42 14.76
N TRP A 76 6.17 18.43 13.91
CA TRP A 76 5.61 18.50 12.55
C TRP A 76 4.11 18.16 12.50
N GLN A 77 3.71 17.19 11.66
CA GLN A 77 2.31 16.90 11.39
C GLN A 77 1.61 16.36 12.63
N PHE A 78 2.21 15.42 13.38
CA PHE A 78 1.62 14.97 14.65
C PHE A 78 1.44 16.09 15.68
N ALA A 79 2.32 17.10 15.68
CA ALA A 79 2.18 18.26 16.58
C ALA A 79 1.13 19.28 16.10
N ALA A 80 0.85 19.33 14.80
CA ALA A 80 -0.18 20.18 14.21
C ALA A 80 -1.58 19.56 14.35
N GLU A 81 -1.66 18.24 14.55
CA GLU A 81 -2.91 17.50 14.47
C GLU A 81 -3.54 17.18 15.84
N PRO A 82 -4.88 17.26 15.97
CA PRO A 82 -5.57 16.80 17.17
C PRO A 82 -5.27 15.33 17.45
N VAL A 83 -4.96 15.00 18.71
CA VAL A 83 -4.59 13.63 19.13
C VAL A 83 -5.63 12.58 18.73
N VAL A 84 -6.92 12.94 18.73
CA VAL A 84 -8.01 12.04 18.31
C VAL A 84 -7.91 11.64 16.83
N MET A 85 -7.28 12.46 16.00
CA MET A 85 -7.09 12.22 14.56
C MET A 85 -5.81 11.44 14.26
N TRP A 86 -4.91 11.24 15.21
CA TRP A 86 -3.64 10.54 15.01
C TRP A 86 -3.74 9.15 14.38
N PRO A 87 -4.80 8.33 14.59
CA PRO A 87 -4.94 7.07 13.85
C PRO A 87 -5.12 7.22 12.34
N PHE A 88 -5.52 8.40 11.87
CA PHE A 88 -5.78 8.72 10.46
C PHE A 88 -4.69 9.59 9.82
N VAL A 89 -3.76 10.12 10.63
CA VAL A 89 -2.66 10.96 10.17
C VAL A 89 -1.56 10.18 9.44
N PRO A 90 -1.00 9.08 9.98
CA PRO A 90 0.08 8.35 9.33
C PRO A 90 -0.47 7.46 8.21
N ASP A 91 -0.67 8.03 7.03
CA ASP A 91 -1.14 7.35 5.82
C ASP A 91 -0.27 6.12 5.45
N SER A 92 0.85 6.37 4.76
CA SER A 92 1.73 5.31 4.27
C SER A 92 2.40 4.48 5.37
N PRO A 93 2.70 5.00 6.58
CA PRO A 93 3.21 4.17 7.67
C PRO A 93 2.22 3.06 8.11
N LEU A 94 0.90 3.33 8.10
CA LEU A 94 -0.10 2.31 8.39
C LEU A 94 -0.26 1.31 7.24
N ALA A 95 -0.16 1.75 5.99
CA ALA A 95 -0.19 0.84 4.85
C ALA A 95 0.98 -0.15 4.88
N THR A 96 2.21 0.32 5.14
CA THR A 96 3.39 -0.56 5.28
C THR A 96 3.25 -1.47 6.51
N LEU A 97 2.60 -1.01 7.59
CA LEU A 97 2.30 -1.87 8.74
C LEU A 97 1.30 -2.98 8.36
N PHE A 98 0.23 -2.65 7.65
CA PHE A 98 -0.78 -3.63 7.25
C PHE A 98 -0.20 -4.69 6.31
N ILE A 99 0.62 -4.32 5.32
CA ILE A 99 1.24 -5.31 4.43
C ILE A 99 2.26 -6.20 5.16
N ALA A 100 3.03 -5.64 6.10
CA ALA A 100 3.91 -6.42 6.96
C ALA A 100 3.10 -7.44 7.79
N LEU A 101 2.00 -7.00 8.41
CA LEU A 101 1.13 -7.87 9.20
C LEU A 101 0.41 -8.90 8.32
N ALA A 102 -0.01 -8.55 7.11
CA ALA A 102 -0.63 -9.47 6.17
C ALA A 102 0.33 -10.61 5.79
N PHE A 103 1.54 -10.29 5.33
CA PHE A 103 2.54 -11.31 4.99
C PHE A 103 3.02 -12.11 6.20
N ALA A 104 3.22 -11.48 7.36
CA ALA A 104 3.59 -12.19 8.58
C ALA A 104 2.48 -13.16 9.02
N SER A 105 1.22 -12.73 9.00
CA SER A 105 0.07 -13.58 9.34
C SER A 105 -0.02 -14.79 8.42
N TRP A 106 0.18 -14.60 7.11
CA TRP A 106 0.24 -15.68 6.13
C TRP A 106 1.42 -16.63 6.38
N LYS A 107 2.63 -16.11 6.62
CA LYS A 107 3.82 -16.93 6.93
C LYS A 107 3.68 -17.75 8.22
N LEU A 108 2.85 -17.29 9.15
CA LEU A 108 2.52 -17.98 10.41
C LEU A 108 1.33 -18.93 10.27
N GLY A 109 0.78 -19.13 9.07
CA GLY A 109 -0.37 -19.99 8.81
C GLY A 109 -1.70 -19.44 9.33
N ARG A 110 -1.78 -18.11 9.53
CA ARG A 110 -2.92 -17.40 10.11
C ARG A 110 -3.38 -16.25 9.21
N THR A 111 -3.47 -16.50 7.91
CA THR A 111 -3.91 -15.50 6.93
C THR A 111 -5.19 -14.80 7.39
N ASN A 112 -5.19 -13.47 7.36
CA ASN A 112 -6.32 -12.65 7.72
C ASN A 112 -6.76 -11.79 6.54
N GLU A 113 -7.97 -12.07 6.04
CA GLU A 113 -8.57 -11.37 4.90
C GLU A 113 -8.77 -9.87 5.12
N TYR A 114 -9.03 -9.43 6.36
CA TYR A 114 -9.17 -8.00 6.68
C TYR A 114 -7.82 -7.29 6.58
N LEU A 115 -6.76 -7.91 7.11
CA LEU A 115 -5.40 -7.37 6.99
C LEU A 115 -4.96 -7.33 5.53
N ALA A 116 -5.23 -8.38 4.76
CA ALA A 116 -4.90 -8.41 3.33
C ALA A 116 -5.67 -7.35 2.53
N ALA A 117 -6.95 -7.12 2.82
CA ALA A 117 -7.73 -6.07 2.17
C ALA A 117 -7.22 -4.66 2.53
N LEU A 118 -6.93 -4.40 3.81
CA LEU A 118 -6.34 -3.14 4.26
C LEU A 118 -4.96 -2.91 3.63
N ALA A 119 -4.11 -3.93 3.63
CA ALA A 119 -2.80 -3.89 2.98
C ALA A 119 -2.91 -3.61 1.48
N PHE A 120 -3.83 -4.29 0.77
CA PHE A 120 -4.04 -4.07 -0.66
C PHE A 120 -4.44 -2.63 -0.95
N PHE A 121 -5.44 -2.11 -0.23
CA PHE A 121 -5.89 -0.73 -0.40
C PHE A 121 -4.77 0.26 -0.08
N GLY A 122 -4.05 0.07 1.03
CA GLY A 122 -2.96 0.96 1.42
C GLY A 122 -1.82 0.98 0.41
N CYS A 123 -1.32 -0.19 0.04
CA CYS A 123 -0.25 -0.34 -0.94
C CYS A 123 -0.64 0.15 -2.33
N TRP A 124 -1.89 -0.07 -2.75
CA TRP A 124 -2.41 0.46 -4.01
C TRP A 124 -2.57 1.98 -3.98
N LYS A 125 -3.38 2.47 -3.04
CA LYS A 125 -3.82 3.87 -2.98
C LYS A 125 -2.64 4.78 -2.67
N LEU A 126 -1.94 4.53 -1.57
CA LEU A 126 -0.86 5.41 -1.13
C LEU A 126 0.40 5.18 -1.96
N GLY A 127 0.62 3.94 -2.40
CA GLY A 127 1.71 3.61 -3.33
C GLY A 127 1.61 4.32 -4.68
N LEU A 128 0.41 4.62 -5.17
CA LEU A 128 0.18 5.41 -6.40
C LEU A 128 -0.01 6.90 -6.13
N TRP A 129 -0.66 7.27 -5.03
CA TRP A 129 -0.94 8.66 -4.70
C TRP A 129 0.34 9.46 -4.43
N THR A 130 1.28 8.91 -3.67
CA THR A 130 2.53 9.62 -3.35
C THR A 130 3.35 9.93 -4.61
N PRO A 131 3.65 8.98 -5.52
CA PRO A 131 4.31 9.29 -6.78
C PRO A 131 3.51 10.26 -7.67
N TYR A 132 2.18 10.16 -7.66
CA TYR A 132 1.32 11.10 -8.39
C TYR A 132 1.49 12.54 -7.91
N VAL A 133 1.41 12.82 -6.60
CA VAL A 133 1.57 14.19 -6.08
C VAL A 133 3.01 14.67 -6.19
N LEU A 134 3.99 13.79 -5.99
CA LEU A 134 5.39 14.13 -6.22
C LEU A 134 5.62 14.55 -7.68
N ALA A 135 5.07 13.82 -8.66
CA ALA A 135 5.19 14.18 -10.06
C ALA A 135 4.40 15.45 -10.43
N ALA A 136 3.16 15.57 -9.97
CA ALA A 136 2.28 16.70 -10.26
C ALA A 136 2.81 18.02 -9.67
N PHE A 137 3.52 17.96 -8.54
CA PHE A 137 4.09 19.11 -7.83
C PHE A 137 5.61 19.01 -7.68
N ALA A 138 6.30 18.45 -8.70
CA ALA A 138 7.72 18.11 -8.62
C ALA A 138 8.63 19.30 -8.27
N GLU A 139 8.41 20.45 -8.89
CA GLU A 139 9.24 21.63 -8.65
C GLU A 139 9.17 22.12 -7.18
N PRO A 140 7.98 22.34 -6.59
CA PRO A 140 7.85 22.64 -5.16
C PRO A 140 8.53 21.60 -4.25
N PHE A 141 8.30 20.31 -4.48
CA PHE A 141 8.91 19.25 -3.67
C PHE A 141 10.44 19.25 -3.77
N LEU A 142 11.01 19.40 -4.97
CA LEU A 142 12.46 19.40 -5.16
C LEU A 142 13.16 20.63 -4.54
N ARG A 143 12.43 21.70 -4.23
CA ARG A 143 12.98 22.86 -3.50
C ARG A 143 13.08 22.61 -1.99
N THR A 144 12.16 21.86 -1.41
CA THR A 144 12.08 21.62 0.04
C THR A 144 12.61 20.26 0.47
N THR A 145 12.69 19.31 -0.45
CA THR A 145 13.07 17.92 -0.20
C THR A 145 14.34 17.62 -0.97
N TRP A 146 15.40 17.27 -0.25
CA TRP A 146 16.64 16.77 -0.85
C TRP A 146 16.38 15.58 -1.79
N LEU A 147 17.06 15.57 -2.93
CA LEU A 147 16.81 14.65 -4.04
C LEU A 147 16.82 13.16 -3.63
N PRO A 148 17.74 12.66 -2.78
CA PRO A 148 17.72 11.25 -2.38
C PRO A 148 16.41 10.83 -1.70
N LEU A 149 15.83 11.68 -0.84
CA LEU A 149 14.55 11.38 -0.19
C LEU A 149 13.38 11.51 -1.15
N TYR A 150 13.41 12.47 -2.08
CA TYR A 150 12.40 12.56 -3.14
C TYR A 150 12.35 11.24 -3.94
N VAL A 151 13.50 10.75 -4.39
CA VAL A 151 13.62 9.49 -5.14
C VAL A 151 13.23 8.30 -4.27
N PHE A 152 13.66 8.27 -3.01
CA PHE A 152 13.27 7.22 -2.07
C PHE A 152 11.74 7.18 -1.90
N LEU A 153 11.09 8.30 -1.62
CA LEU A 153 9.63 8.38 -1.47
C LEU A 153 8.94 7.91 -2.75
N PHE A 154 9.37 8.38 -3.91
CA PHE A 154 8.79 7.99 -5.19
C PHE A 154 8.90 6.48 -5.46
N VAL A 155 10.11 5.92 -5.36
CA VAL A 155 10.39 4.52 -5.72
C VAL A 155 9.85 3.55 -4.67
N SER A 156 9.98 3.86 -3.38
CA SER A 156 9.45 3.00 -2.31
C SER A 156 7.92 2.86 -2.38
N HIS A 157 7.21 3.95 -2.72
CA HIS A 157 5.75 3.89 -2.88
C HIS A 157 5.36 3.09 -4.13
N LEU A 158 6.10 3.20 -5.25
CA LEU A 158 5.88 2.31 -6.39
C LEU A 158 6.16 0.83 -6.05
N ALA A 159 7.12 0.55 -5.16
CA ALA A 159 7.35 -0.81 -4.66
C ALA A 159 6.15 -1.33 -3.84
N MET A 160 5.47 -0.47 -3.07
CA MET A 160 4.22 -0.85 -2.40
C MET A 160 3.17 -1.32 -3.41
N VAL A 161 3.03 -0.66 -4.56
CA VAL A 161 2.10 -1.09 -5.61
C VAL A 161 2.42 -2.49 -6.12
N VAL A 162 3.70 -2.82 -6.26
CA VAL A 162 4.15 -4.19 -6.60
C VAL A 162 3.70 -5.18 -5.52
N GLU A 163 3.84 -4.85 -4.23
CA GLU A 163 3.37 -5.72 -3.14
C GLU A 163 1.84 -5.91 -3.16
N ALA A 164 1.07 -4.88 -3.50
CA ALA A 164 -0.39 -4.97 -3.64
C ALA A 164 -0.79 -6.06 -4.65
N PHE A 165 -0.08 -6.14 -5.78
CA PHE A 165 -0.32 -7.15 -6.81
C PHE A 165 0.11 -8.57 -6.41
N VAL A 166 0.86 -8.76 -5.33
CA VAL A 166 1.20 -10.10 -4.83
C VAL A 166 0.10 -10.66 -3.91
N LEU A 167 -0.70 -9.79 -3.27
CA LEU A 167 -1.65 -10.20 -2.23
C LEU A 167 -2.74 -11.17 -2.70
N TYR A 168 -3.14 -11.16 -3.97
CA TYR A 168 -4.16 -12.11 -4.46
C TYR A 168 -3.72 -13.58 -4.33
N ARG A 169 -2.40 -13.84 -4.31
CA ARG A 169 -1.84 -15.19 -4.12
C ARG A 169 -2.07 -15.75 -2.72
N ILE A 170 -2.32 -14.88 -1.73
CA ILE A 170 -2.46 -15.28 -0.34
C ILE A 170 -3.83 -14.94 0.26
N ALA A 171 -4.66 -14.15 -0.45
CA ALA A 171 -5.94 -13.66 0.04
C ALA A 171 -7.06 -13.81 -0.98
N ASP A 172 -8.29 -13.90 -0.48
CA ASP A 172 -9.50 -14.08 -1.27
C ASP A 172 -10.29 -12.79 -1.49
N PHE A 173 -10.04 -11.75 -0.70
CA PHE A 173 -10.77 -10.47 -0.74
C PHE A 173 -12.31 -10.64 -0.58
N PRO A 174 -12.80 -11.30 0.49
CA PRO A 174 -14.23 -11.36 0.74
C PRO A 174 -14.83 -9.96 0.87
N VAL A 175 -16.06 -9.78 0.39
CA VAL A 175 -16.75 -8.47 0.32
C VAL A 175 -16.72 -7.72 1.65
N ARG A 176 -16.87 -8.44 2.78
CA ARG A 176 -16.80 -7.83 4.13
C ARG A 176 -15.43 -7.21 4.45
N ALA A 177 -14.33 -7.82 4.01
CA ALA A 177 -13.00 -7.28 4.21
C ALA A 177 -12.74 -6.07 3.32
N VAL A 178 -13.20 -6.14 2.06
CA VAL A 178 -13.19 -4.99 1.14
C VAL A 178 -14.03 -3.84 1.69
N ALA A 179 -15.19 -4.10 2.29
CA ALA A 179 -16.03 -3.07 2.91
C ALA A 179 -15.33 -2.38 4.08
N VAL A 180 -14.61 -3.12 4.93
CA VAL A 180 -13.81 -2.54 6.01
C VAL A 180 -12.68 -1.67 5.46
N ALA A 181 -11.96 -2.14 4.44
CA ALA A 181 -10.89 -1.36 3.81
C ALA A 181 -11.43 -0.10 3.13
N LEU A 182 -12.55 -0.20 2.41
CA LEU A 182 -13.23 0.95 1.80
C LEU A 182 -13.71 1.94 2.85
N ALA A 183 -14.28 1.47 3.97
CA ALA A 183 -14.69 2.35 5.05
C ALA A 183 -13.49 3.09 5.66
N TRP A 184 -12.37 2.39 5.88
CA TRP A 184 -11.13 2.98 6.40
C TRP A 184 -10.55 4.05 5.46
N TYR A 185 -10.24 3.69 4.21
CA TYR A 185 -9.60 4.60 3.26
C TYR A 185 -10.54 5.65 2.69
N GLY A 186 -11.85 5.35 2.62
CA GLY A 186 -12.87 6.34 2.26
C GLY A 186 -13.11 7.35 3.39
N PHE A 187 -13.02 6.94 4.65
CA PHE A 187 -13.06 7.89 5.77
C PHE A 187 -11.84 8.80 5.76
N ASN A 188 -10.64 8.25 5.54
CA ASN A 188 -9.40 9.01 5.32
C ASN A 188 -9.58 10.04 4.18
N ASP A 189 -10.11 9.65 3.01
CA ASP A 189 -10.43 10.60 1.93
C ASP A 189 -11.32 11.76 2.39
N VAL A 190 -12.37 11.47 3.17
CA VAL A 190 -13.30 12.49 3.67
C VAL A 190 -12.60 13.46 4.60
N VAL A 191 -11.89 12.97 5.62
CA VAL A 191 -11.28 13.82 6.64
C VAL A 191 -10.04 14.56 6.14
N ASP A 192 -9.38 14.02 5.12
CA ASP A 192 -8.19 14.61 4.51
C ASP A 192 -8.54 15.71 3.51
N TYR A 193 -9.62 15.57 2.73
CA TYR A 193 -9.84 16.46 1.58
C TYR A 193 -11.16 17.21 1.57
N PHE A 194 -12.17 16.76 2.32
CA PHE A 194 -13.54 17.27 2.17
C PHE A 194 -14.12 17.87 3.45
N VAL A 195 -14.10 17.12 4.55
CA VAL A 195 -14.77 17.49 5.81
C VAL A 195 -13.80 17.27 6.97
N PRO A 196 -13.14 18.33 7.46
CA PRO A 196 -12.35 18.24 8.68
C PRO A 196 -13.29 18.14 9.87
N ILE A 197 -13.52 16.92 10.35
CA ILE A 197 -14.44 16.65 11.47
C ILE A 197 -13.93 17.31 12.76
N VAL A 198 -12.61 17.49 12.89
CA VAL A 198 -11.96 18.18 14.01
C VAL A 198 -10.82 19.06 13.50
N GLY A 199 -10.96 20.38 13.52
CA GLY A 199 -9.88 21.30 13.12
C GLY A 199 -9.82 21.54 11.61
N ASP A 200 -8.64 21.41 11.02
CA ASP A 200 -8.37 21.59 9.58
C ASP A 200 -8.24 20.23 8.87
N PRO A 201 -8.24 20.17 7.52
CA PRO A 201 -8.09 18.91 6.79
C PRO A 201 -6.76 18.22 7.10
N HIS A 202 -6.80 16.90 7.31
CA HIS A 202 -5.71 16.11 7.91
C HIS A 202 -4.73 15.49 6.89
N HIS A 203 -4.85 15.87 5.62
CA HIS A 203 -4.07 15.29 4.54
C HIS A 203 -2.56 15.47 4.77
N THR A 204 -1.78 14.54 4.21
CA THR A 204 -0.32 14.71 4.10
C THR A 204 0.03 16.11 3.54
N SER A 205 0.96 16.80 4.20
CA SER A 205 1.33 18.17 3.83
C SER A 205 1.94 18.24 2.42
N LEU A 206 1.38 19.11 1.57
CA LEU A 206 1.94 19.45 0.26
C LEU A 206 2.75 20.75 0.36
N PRO A 207 3.92 20.87 -0.30
CA PRO A 207 4.73 22.10 -0.30
C PRO A 207 4.16 23.19 -1.22
N VAL A 208 2.83 23.23 -1.36
CA VAL A 208 2.06 24.21 -2.14
C VAL A 208 0.82 24.58 -1.34
N ALA A 209 0.44 25.86 -1.37
CA ALA A 209 -0.79 26.29 -0.73
C ALA A 209 -1.99 25.54 -1.35
N GLY A 210 -2.91 25.03 -0.52
CA GLY A 210 -4.05 24.24 -1.00
C GLY A 210 -4.90 24.96 -2.05
N ALA A 211 -4.98 26.30 -1.99
CA ALA A 211 -5.69 27.15 -2.95
C ALA A 211 -4.89 27.50 -4.23
N ALA A 212 -3.63 27.08 -4.34
CA ALA A 212 -2.82 27.32 -5.53
C ALA A 212 -3.46 26.67 -6.76
N VAL A 213 -3.69 27.46 -7.82
CA VAL A 213 -4.30 26.97 -9.04
C VAL A 213 -3.26 26.25 -9.89
N VAL A 214 -3.56 25.01 -10.26
CA VAL A 214 -2.76 24.15 -11.13
C VAL A 214 -3.70 23.56 -12.17
N GLY A 215 -3.54 23.96 -13.43
CA GLY A 215 -4.34 23.45 -14.54
C GLY A 215 -5.85 23.75 -14.45
N GLY A 216 -6.24 24.83 -13.75
CA GLY A 216 -7.65 25.23 -13.58
C GLY A 216 -8.35 24.65 -12.36
N SER A 217 -7.68 23.77 -11.60
CA SER A 217 -8.13 23.26 -10.31
C SER A 217 -7.17 23.70 -9.21
N THR A 218 -7.57 23.61 -7.93
CA THR A 218 -6.62 23.85 -6.83
C THR A 218 -5.72 22.64 -6.59
N ALA A 219 -4.55 22.84 -5.99
CA ALA A 219 -3.65 21.74 -5.61
C ALA A 219 -4.35 20.71 -4.71
N LEU A 220 -5.18 21.18 -3.76
CA LEU A 220 -5.99 20.31 -2.91
C LEU A 220 -7.00 19.49 -3.73
N GLN A 221 -7.68 20.09 -4.71
CA GLN A 221 -8.62 19.39 -5.57
C GLN A 221 -7.95 18.31 -6.42
N LEU A 222 -6.73 18.57 -6.94
CA LEU A 222 -5.97 17.58 -7.69
C LEU A 222 -5.53 16.40 -6.82
N ALA A 223 -5.08 16.68 -5.60
CA ALA A 223 -4.72 15.65 -4.63
C ALA A 223 -5.93 14.79 -4.22
N ALA A 224 -7.05 15.44 -3.93
CA ALA A 224 -8.32 14.80 -3.58
C ALA A 224 -8.85 13.93 -4.73
N ALA A 225 -8.83 14.44 -5.96
CA ALA A 225 -9.26 13.70 -7.14
C ALA A 225 -8.44 12.42 -7.33
N GLY A 226 -7.10 12.51 -7.20
CA GLY A 226 -6.23 11.34 -7.22
C GLY A 226 -6.58 10.34 -6.13
N ALA A 227 -6.77 10.80 -4.90
CA ALA A 227 -7.07 9.95 -3.75
C ALA A 227 -8.41 9.18 -3.94
N VAL A 228 -9.47 9.87 -4.33
CA VAL A 228 -10.81 9.28 -4.55
C VAL A 228 -10.80 8.28 -5.72
N VAL A 229 -10.20 8.64 -6.85
CA VAL A 229 -10.09 7.73 -8.01
C VAL A 229 -9.34 6.45 -7.62
N LEU A 230 -8.25 6.58 -6.88
CA LEU A 230 -7.48 5.42 -6.42
C LEU A 230 -8.27 4.53 -5.45
N THR A 231 -9.12 5.10 -4.58
CA THR A 231 -10.04 4.32 -3.73
C THR A 231 -11.06 3.54 -4.55
N PHE A 232 -11.64 4.16 -5.58
CA PHE A 232 -12.58 3.46 -6.46
C PHE A 232 -11.91 2.35 -7.26
N LEU A 233 -10.71 2.61 -7.80
CA LEU A 233 -9.95 1.60 -8.53
C LEU A 233 -9.50 0.45 -7.64
N ALA A 234 -9.08 0.70 -6.40
CA ALA A 234 -8.76 -0.34 -5.42
C ALA A 234 -9.99 -1.21 -5.13
N THR A 235 -11.14 -0.58 -4.89
CA THR A 235 -12.41 -1.27 -4.62
C THR A 235 -12.81 -2.16 -5.79
N PHE A 236 -12.79 -1.61 -7.01
CA PHE A 236 -13.10 -2.35 -8.21
C PHE A 236 -12.14 -3.54 -8.40
N THR A 237 -10.83 -3.31 -8.26
CA THR A 237 -9.80 -4.33 -8.47
C THR A 237 -9.91 -5.46 -7.44
N ALA A 238 -10.14 -5.15 -6.16
CA ALA A 238 -10.30 -6.14 -5.10
C ALA A 238 -11.56 -7.00 -5.31
N LEU A 239 -12.69 -6.38 -5.64
CA LEU A 239 -13.95 -7.11 -5.90
C LEU A 239 -13.87 -7.92 -7.20
N ALA A 240 -13.26 -7.37 -8.26
CA ALA A 240 -13.05 -8.10 -9.51
C ALA A 240 -12.13 -9.32 -9.31
N THR A 241 -11.08 -9.18 -8.50
CA THR A 241 -10.21 -10.30 -8.10
C THR A 241 -11.03 -11.38 -7.40
N ARG A 242 -11.86 -11.00 -6.42
CA ARG A 242 -12.76 -11.96 -5.74
C ARG A 242 -13.69 -12.68 -6.71
N VAL A 243 -14.34 -11.94 -7.60
CA VAL A 243 -15.27 -12.50 -8.60
C VAL A 243 -14.56 -13.49 -9.51
N LYS A 244 -13.39 -13.13 -10.07
CA LYS A 244 -12.62 -14.03 -10.94
C LYS A 244 -12.12 -15.28 -10.22
N LYS A 245 -11.68 -15.17 -8.97
CA LYS A 245 -11.33 -16.34 -8.15
C LYS A 245 -12.53 -17.27 -7.93
N LEU A 246 -13.73 -16.71 -7.73
CA LEU A 246 -14.96 -17.50 -7.59
C LEU A 246 -15.39 -18.18 -8.89
N GLU A 247 -15.34 -17.48 -10.03
CA GLU A 247 -15.62 -18.06 -11.35
C GLU A 247 -14.71 -19.27 -11.63
N LEU A 248 -13.41 -19.15 -11.34
CA LEU A 248 -12.44 -20.23 -11.52
C LEU A 248 -12.76 -21.45 -10.66
N ARG A 249 -13.18 -21.25 -9.40
CA ARG A 249 -13.59 -22.35 -8.51
C ARG A 249 -14.85 -23.05 -9.01
N LEU A 250 -15.83 -22.29 -9.49
CA LEU A 250 -17.06 -22.84 -10.05
C LEU A 250 -16.78 -23.66 -11.31
N ALA A 251 -15.91 -23.16 -12.20
CA ALA A 251 -15.50 -23.88 -13.40
C ALA A 251 -14.72 -25.18 -13.08
N GLY A 252 -13.89 -25.17 -12.03
CA GLY A 252 -13.16 -26.35 -11.57
C GLY A 252 -13.97 -27.34 -10.72
N SER A 253 -15.21 -26.99 -10.32
CA SER A 253 -16.11 -27.84 -9.53
C SER A 253 -17.22 -28.50 -10.37
N GLY A 254 -17.14 -28.42 -11.70
CA GLY A 254 -18.08 -29.11 -12.59
C GLY A 254 -17.97 -30.64 -12.43
N PRO A 255 -19.06 -31.40 -12.64
CA PRO A 255 -19.02 -32.84 -12.49
C PRO A 255 -18.15 -33.46 -13.58
N ASP A 256 -17.09 -34.16 -13.17
CA ASP A 256 -16.39 -35.17 -13.98
C ASP A 256 -17.31 -36.37 -14.26
#